data_AF-A0ABD3YJQ7-F1
#
_entry.id   AF-A0ABD3YJQ7-F1
#
_cell.length_a   1.000
_cell.length_b   1.000
_cell.length_c   1.000
_cell.angle_alpha   90.00
_cell.angle_beta   90.00
_cell.angle_gamma   90.00
#
_symmetry.space_group_name_H-M   'P 1'
#
loop_
_entity.id
_entity.type
_entity.pdbx_description
1 polymer ?
#
loop_
_entity_poly.entity_id
_entity_poly.type
_entity_poly.pdbx_seq_one_letter_code
_entity_poly.pdbx_strand_id
1 'polypeptide(L)'
;MIEMKKTAATAKKPAAPKTAASKPAAAKPAAAKPAAAKKPAAKKPAAKPATAAKPAAAAKPAPRRAPALATPSDLSRDATRDLSAALSRLLADVFALYLKTKNFHWHVSGPHFRDYHLLLDDQATEIFAMTDPIAERVRKIGGNTIRSIGHIGRLKRIADNDAEFVQPLDMLAELQEDNKSLTAYMREVHDLCDEYHDIATASLIENWIDETEQRTWFLFETSRRGDVTGH
;
A
#
# COMPACT_ATOMS: atom_id res chain seq x y z
N MET A 1 -49.45 -25.92 -37.80
CA MET A 1 -49.21 -24.62 -38.46
C MET A 1 -49.68 -23.52 -37.53
N ILE A 2 -48.76 -22.89 -36.78
CA ILE A 2 -49.00 -21.62 -36.07
C ILE A 2 -47.69 -20.82 -36.21
N GLU A 3 -47.78 -19.68 -36.88
CA GLU A 3 -46.69 -18.83 -37.33
C GLU A 3 -46.59 -17.64 -36.35
N MET A 4 -45.47 -17.53 -35.61
CA MET A 4 -45.22 -16.39 -34.71
C MET A 4 -44.30 -15.37 -35.39
N LYS A 5 -44.86 -14.19 -35.66
CA LYS A 5 -44.19 -13.01 -36.21
C LYS A 5 -43.10 -12.50 -35.25
N LYS A 6 -41.89 -12.32 -35.77
CA LYS A 6 -40.79 -11.56 -35.15
C LYS A 6 -40.98 -10.06 -35.42
N THR A 7 -41.01 -9.24 -34.37
CA THR A 7 -40.80 -7.79 -34.44
C THR A 7 -39.37 -7.47 -34.00
N ALA A 8 -38.60 -6.81 -34.88
CA ALA A 8 -37.28 -6.29 -34.60
C ALA A 8 -37.39 -4.79 -34.24
N ALA A 9 -36.83 -4.40 -33.09
CA ALA A 9 -36.66 -3.01 -32.71
C ALA A 9 -35.16 -2.68 -32.64
N THR A 10 -34.71 -1.80 -33.53
CA THR A 10 -33.31 -1.35 -33.66
C THR A 10 -33.06 -0.20 -32.69
N ALA A 11 -32.21 -0.41 -31.68
CA ALA A 11 -31.77 0.65 -30.76
C ALA A 11 -30.53 1.37 -31.30
N LYS A 12 -30.62 2.71 -31.39
CA LYS A 12 -29.63 3.63 -31.95
C LYS A 12 -28.59 4.01 -30.89
N LYS A 13 -27.31 3.76 -31.16
CA LYS A 13 -26.15 4.08 -30.31
C LYS A 13 -25.84 5.60 -30.34
N PRO A 14 -25.55 6.28 -29.21
CA PRO A 14 -25.09 7.66 -29.21
C PRO A 14 -23.57 7.76 -29.46
N ALA A 15 -23.17 8.79 -30.19
CA ALA A 15 -21.79 9.09 -30.58
C ALA A 15 -21.05 9.90 -29.49
N ALA A 16 -19.77 9.58 -29.29
CA ALA A 16 -18.86 10.31 -28.38
C ALA A 16 -18.17 11.50 -29.09
N PRO A 17 -17.93 12.63 -28.40
CA PRO A 17 -17.24 13.77 -28.99
C PRO A 17 -15.71 13.58 -28.99
N LYS A 18 -15.08 13.95 -30.11
CA LYS A 18 -13.62 14.00 -30.31
C LYS A 18 -13.08 15.32 -29.72
N THR A 19 -12.06 15.25 -28.87
CA THR A 19 -11.24 16.41 -28.49
C THR A 19 -9.80 16.20 -28.94
N ALA A 20 -9.25 17.23 -29.57
CA ALA A 20 -7.96 17.26 -30.24
C ALA A 20 -6.81 17.47 -29.24
N ALA A 21 -5.71 16.72 -29.46
CA ALA A 21 -4.45 16.90 -28.76
C ALA A 21 -3.71 18.15 -29.27
N SER A 22 -3.25 19.00 -28.35
CA SER A 22 -2.28 20.07 -28.62
C SER A 22 -0.96 19.76 -27.90
N LYS A 23 0.13 19.87 -28.66
CA LYS A 23 1.52 19.63 -28.24
C LYS A 23 2.22 20.99 -28.13
N PRO A 24 3.06 21.27 -27.12
CA PRO A 24 4.04 22.34 -27.20
C PRO A 24 5.46 21.82 -27.44
N ALA A 25 6.20 22.63 -28.18
CA ALA A 25 7.54 22.40 -28.70
C ALA A 25 8.65 22.66 -27.68
N ALA A 26 9.80 22.03 -27.92
CA ALA A 26 11.03 22.16 -27.15
C ALA A 26 11.80 23.46 -27.48
N ALA A 27 12.50 24.02 -26.48
CA ALA A 27 13.52 25.06 -26.67
C ALA A 27 14.82 24.65 -25.95
N LYS A 28 15.96 24.79 -26.64
CA LYS A 28 17.34 24.54 -26.15
C LYS A 28 18.06 25.89 -25.88
N PRO A 29 19.19 25.90 -25.13
CA PRO A 29 19.72 27.07 -24.43
C PRO A 29 20.78 27.86 -25.23
N ALA A 30 21.07 29.09 -24.80
CA ALA A 30 22.15 29.93 -25.33
C ALA A 30 23.19 30.28 -24.24
N ALA A 31 24.45 30.37 -24.68
CA ALA A 31 25.70 30.30 -23.94
C ALA A 31 26.27 31.65 -23.41
N ALA A 32 27.42 31.58 -22.74
CA ALA A 32 28.04 32.60 -21.90
C ALA A 32 29.22 33.40 -22.51
N LYS A 33 29.44 34.62 -21.95
CA LYS A 33 30.70 35.42 -21.73
C LYS A 33 31.47 35.96 -22.97
N PRO A 34 32.38 36.99 -22.87
CA PRO A 34 33.33 37.28 -21.78
C PRO A 34 33.60 38.77 -21.39
N ALA A 35 34.64 38.95 -20.57
CA ALA A 35 35.03 40.10 -19.73
C ALA A 35 36.08 41.05 -20.36
N ALA A 36 36.31 42.22 -19.72
CA ALA A 36 37.59 42.94 -19.76
C ALA A 36 37.78 43.90 -18.56
N ALA A 37 39.03 44.02 -18.11
CA ALA A 37 39.49 44.66 -16.87
C ALA A 37 40.12 46.06 -17.08
N LYS A 38 40.28 46.86 -16.02
CA LYS A 38 41.45 47.76 -15.81
C LYS A 38 41.60 48.26 -14.36
N LYS A 39 42.85 48.64 -14.03
CA LYS A 39 43.57 48.68 -12.74
C LYS A 39 43.74 50.15 -12.22
N PRO A 40 44.61 50.47 -11.23
CA PRO A 40 44.32 50.78 -9.82
C PRO A 40 44.62 52.24 -9.38
N ALA A 41 44.26 52.65 -8.16
CA ALA A 41 44.88 53.80 -7.48
C ALA A 41 44.90 53.70 -5.94
N ALA A 42 46.13 53.85 -5.41
CA ALA A 42 46.63 54.42 -4.14
C ALA A 42 45.90 54.27 -2.78
N LYS A 43 46.73 54.01 -1.76
CA LYS A 43 46.46 53.72 -0.34
C LYS A 43 46.70 54.99 0.53
N LYS A 44 45.84 55.26 1.52
CA LYS A 44 46.16 56.01 2.77
C LYS A 44 45.27 55.51 3.92
N PRO A 45 45.63 55.69 5.22
CA PRO A 45 45.48 54.64 6.21
C PRO A 45 44.46 54.92 7.34
N ALA A 46 43.91 53.80 7.81
CA ALA A 46 43.51 53.40 9.17
C ALA A 46 42.56 54.27 10.02
N ALA A 47 41.35 53.74 10.23
CA ALA A 47 40.63 53.76 11.50
C ALA A 47 40.00 52.37 11.76
N LYS A 48 40.22 51.80 12.95
CA LYS A 48 39.54 50.60 13.51
C LYS A 48 38.23 51.05 14.20
N PRO A 49 37.33 50.15 14.67
CA PRO A 49 36.96 48.80 14.24
C PRO A 49 35.41 48.61 14.18
N ALA A 50 34.92 47.50 13.63
CA ALA A 50 33.65 46.91 14.08
C ALA A 50 33.69 45.39 13.86
N THR A 51 33.83 44.64 14.95
CA THR A 51 33.69 43.19 14.99
C THR A 51 32.25 42.81 14.66
N ALA A 52 32.05 42.11 13.53
CA ALA A 52 30.76 41.54 13.16
C ALA A 52 30.32 40.50 14.21
N ALA A 53 29.12 40.68 14.77
CA ALA A 53 28.51 39.72 15.68
C ALA A 53 28.11 38.43 14.93
N LYS A 54 28.46 37.29 15.51
CA LYS A 54 28.06 35.94 15.06
C LYS A 54 26.53 35.80 15.18
N PRO A 55 25.82 35.24 14.19
CA PRO A 55 24.38 35.01 14.32
C PRO A 55 24.11 33.98 15.43
N ALA A 56 23.20 34.31 16.33
CA ALA A 56 22.76 33.43 17.40
C ALA A 56 22.09 32.19 16.80
N ALA A 57 22.54 31.01 17.21
CA ALA A 57 21.90 29.75 16.87
C ALA A 57 20.48 29.75 17.45
N ALA A 58 19.46 29.61 16.60
CA ALA A 58 18.09 29.41 17.04
C ALA A 58 18.03 28.13 17.89
N ALA A 59 17.59 28.28 19.14
CA ALA A 59 17.39 27.16 20.05
C ALA A 59 16.35 26.19 19.45
N LYS A 60 16.67 24.89 19.43
CA LYS A 60 15.72 23.85 19.06
C LYS A 60 14.53 23.93 20.04
N PRO A 61 13.27 23.97 19.56
CA PRO A 61 12.13 23.94 20.46
C PRO A 61 12.16 22.63 21.26
N ALA A 62 11.96 22.73 22.57
CA ALA A 62 11.79 21.58 23.45
C ALA A 62 10.68 20.67 22.89
N PRO A 63 10.82 19.34 23.00
CA PRO A 63 9.79 18.43 22.51
C PRO A 63 8.48 18.78 23.21
N ARG A 64 7.49 19.25 22.44
CA ARG A 64 6.12 19.40 22.94
C ARG A 64 5.72 18.01 23.43
N ARG A 65 5.52 17.88 24.75
CA ARG A 65 5.01 16.66 25.37
C ARG A 65 3.70 16.37 24.64
N ALA A 66 3.71 15.34 23.80
CA ALA A 66 2.53 14.99 23.01
C ALA A 66 1.35 14.88 24.00
N PRO A 67 0.18 15.45 23.70
CA PRO A 67 -1.00 15.17 24.50
C PRO A 67 -1.09 13.64 24.57
N ALA A 68 -1.12 13.10 25.78
CA ALA A 68 -1.22 11.66 25.97
C ALA A 68 -2.48 11.24 25.21
N LEU A 69 -2.31 10.52 24.09
CA LEU A 69 -3.41 9.90 23.36
C LEU A 69 -3.88 8.73 24.25
N ALA A 70 -4.54 9.06 25.34
CA ALA A 70 -5.05 8.11 26.32
C ALA A 70 -6.46 7.73 25.87
N THR A 71 -6.57 7.01 24.75
CA THR A 71 -7.85 6.37 24.41
C THR A 71 -8.22 5.48 25.58
N PRO A 72 -9.41 5.67 26.19
CA PRO A 72 -9.84 4.79 27.28
C PRO A 72 -10.00 3.36 26.76
N SER A 73 -9.37 2.41 27.45
CA SER A 73 -9.53 0.98 27.23
C SER A 73 -9.47 0.29 28.58
N ASP A 74 -10.23 -0.79 28.70
CA ASP A 74 -10.24 -1.74 29.81
C ASP A 74 -9.09 -2.75 29.75
N LEU A 75 -8.36 -2.81 28.63
CA LEU A 75 -7.17 -3.64 28.47
C LEU A 75 -6.00 -3.12 29.33
N SER A 76 -5.18 -4.06 29.80
CA SER A 76 -3.96 -3.74 30.54
C SER A 76 -2.95 -3.03 29.64
N ARG A 77 -1.94 -2.37 30.24
CA ARG A 77 -0.88 -1.70 29.46
C ARG A 77 -0.07 -2.70 28.62
N ASP A 78 0.15 -3.90 29.13
CA ASP A 78 0.86 -4.96 28.42
C ASP A 78 0.01 -5.47 27.25
N ALA A 79 -1.29 -5.71 27.49
CA ALA A 79 -2.23 -6.08 26.43
C ALA A 79 -2.27 -5.03 25.30
N THR A 80 -2.45 -3.75 25.64
CA THR A 80 -2.40 -2.66 24.66
C THR A 80 -1.08 -2.65 23.90
N ARG A 81 0.07 -2.78 24.58
CA ARG A 81 1.39 -2.78 23.92
C ARG A 81 1.50 -3.91 22.91
N ASP A 82 1.19 -5.13 23.33
CA ASP A 82 1.47 -6.34 22.56
C ASP A 82 0.47 -6.52 21.42
N LEU A 83 -0.83 -6.34 21.67
CA LEU A 83 -1.86 -6.35 20.62
C LEU A 83 -1.62 -5.25 19.59
N SER A 84 -1.25 -4.04 20.03
CA SER A 84 -0.96 -2.95 19.08
C SER A 84 0.24 -3.26 18.21
N ALA A 85 1.29 -3.88 18.77
CA ALA A 85 2.47 -4.28 18.02
C ALA A 85 2.15 -5.39 17.02
N ALA A 86 1.34 -6.38 17.42
CA ALA A 86 0.91 -7.50 16.59
C ALA A 86 0.02 -7.01 15.42
N LEU A 87 -1.02 -6.25 15.72
CA LEU A 87 -1.92 -5.66 14.72
C LEU A 87 -1.21 -4.70 13.78
N SER A 88 -0.22 -3.93 14.25
CA SER A 88 0.57 -3.04 13.37
C SER A 88 1.45 -3.82 12.39
N ARG A 89 1.97 -4.99 12.77
CA ARG A 89 2.68 -5.88 11.85
C ARG A 89 1.72 -6.53 10.86
N LEU A 90 0.59 -7.05 11.34
CA LEU A 90 -0.46 -7.60 10.48
C LEU A 90 -0.93 -6.57 9.44
N LEU A 91 -1.14 -5.32 9.85
CA LEU A 91 -1.50 -4.24 8.92
C LEU A 91 -0.41 -3.99 7.86
N ALA A 92 0.87 -4.07 8.24
CA ALA A 92 1.96 -3.95 7.29
C ALA A 92 1.98 -5.12 6.29
N ASP A 93 1.70 -6.34 6.74
CA ASP A 93 1.54 -7.52 5.88
C ASP A 93 0.37 -7.38 4.91
N VAL A 94 -0.77 -6.88 5.38
CA VAL A 94 -1.95 -6.61 4.55
C VAL A 94 -1.64 -5.58 3.46
N PHE A 95 -0.95 -4.49 3.77
CA PHE A 95 -0.53 -3.51 2.75
C PHE A 95 0.45 -4.11 1.73
N ALA A 96 1.38 -4.94 2.18
CA ALA A 96 2.34 -5.61 1.30
C ALA A 96 1.62 -6.58 0.34
N LEU A 97 0.72 -7.41 0.87
CA LEU A 97 -0.04 -8.36 0.08
C LEU A 97 -0.99 -7.64 -0.90
N TYR A 98 -1.65 -6.57 -0.46
CA TYR A 98 -2.48 -5.72 -1.34
C TYR A 98 -1.67 -5.21 -2.53
N LEU A 99 -0.50 -4.61 -2.27
CA LEU A 99 0.32 -4.05 -3.33
C LEU A 99 0.86 -5.13 -4.25
N LYS A 100 1.30 -6.29 -3.72
CA LYS A 100 1.72 -7.43 -4.54
C LYS A 100 0.59 -7.98 -5.41
N THR A 101 -0.61 -8.08 -4.86
CA THR A 101 -1.80 -8.55 -5.61
C THR A 101 -2.11 -7.58 -6.75
N LYS A 102 -2.07 -6.26 -6.50
CA LYS A 102 -2.23 -5.25 -7.56
C LYS A 102 -1.09 -5.27 -8.58
N ASN A 103 0.15 -5.49 -8.13
CA ASN A 103 1.30 -5.68 -9.00
C ASN A 103 1.03 -6.82 -10.00
N PHE A 104 0.63 -7.99 -9.52
CA PHE A 104 0.32 -9.12 -10.42
C PHE A 104 -0.92 -8.86 -11.27
N HIS A 105 -1.96 -8.20 -10.75
CA HIS A 105 -3.11 -7.77 -11.54
C HIS A 105 -2.72 -6.87 -12.73
N TRP A 106 -1.75 -5.97 -12.57
CA TRP A 106 -1.29 -5.09 -13.64
C TRP A 106 -0.43 -5.82 -14.68
N HIS A 107 0.34 -6.83 -14.25
CA HIS A 107 1.36 -7.48 -15.08
C HIS A 107 1.00 -8.89 -15.57
N VAL A 108 -0.13 -9.46 -15.12
CA VAL A 108 -0.62 -10.75 -15.60
C VAL A 108 -0.90 -10.70 -17.11
N SER A 109 -0.63 -11.79 -17.82
CA SER A 109 -0.83 -11.90 -19.26
C SER A 109 -1.22 -13.33 -19.66
N GLY A 110 -1.52 -13.56 -20.94
CA GLY A 110 -1.83 -14.89 -21.47
C GLY A 110 -3.32 -15.15 -21.74
N PRO A 111 -3.70 -16.37 -22.13
CA PRO A 111 -5.05 -16.69 -22.62
C PRO A 111 -6.17 -16.47 -21.60
N HIS A 112 -5.86 -16.60 -20.31
CA HIS A 112 -6.80 -16.41 -19.19
C HIS A 112 -6.73 -15.00 -18.58
N PHE A 113 -6.12 -14.04 -19.30
CA PHE A 113 -5.85 -12.69 -18.81
C PHE A 113 -7.05 -12.06 -18.10
N ARG A 114 -8.23 -12.06 -18.73
CA ARG A 114 -9.41 -11.39 -18.18
C ARG A 114 -9.83 -11.98 -16.84
N ASP A 115 -9.82 -13.30 -16.72
CA ASP A 115 -10.32 -13.98 -15.53
C ASP A 115 -9.35 -13.80 -14.37
N TYR A 116 -8.04 -13.93 -14.62
CA TYR A 116 -7.02 -13.66 -13.60
C TYR A 116 -6.99 -12.19 -13.20
N HIS A 117 -7.08 -11.28 -14.17
CA HIS A 117 -7.08 -9.84 -13.90
C HIS A 117 -8.25 -9.43 -12.99
N LEU A 118 -9.45 -9.96 -13.22
CA LEU A 118 -10.60 -9.68 -12.37
C LEU A 118 -10.49 -10.37 -11.00
N LEU A 119 -10.11 -11.65 -10.95
CA LEU A 119 -9.89 -12.37 -9.70
C LEU A 119 -8.92 -11.63 -8.78
N LEU A 120 -7.78 -11.17 -9.32
CA LEU A 120 -6.77 -10.46 -8.54
C LEU A 120 -7.26 -9.08 -8.09
N ASP A 121 -8.16 -8.42 -8.82
CA ASP A 121 -8.73 -7.14 -8.40
C ASP A 121 -9.77 -7.31 -7.27
N ASP A 122 -10.59 -8.35 -7.37
CA ASP A 122 -11.55 -8.73 -6.32
C ASP A 122 -10.81 -9.05 -5.02
N GLN A 123 -9.78 -9.91 -5.08
CA GLN A 123 -8.96 -10.23 -3.91
C GLN A 123 -8.23 -9.00 -3.35
N ALA A 124 -7.67 -8.14 -4.21
CA ALA A 124 -7.04 -6.90 -3.73
C ALA A 124 -8.04 -6.00 -3.01
N THR A 125 -9.30 -5.96 -3.45
CA THR A 125 -10.36 -5.18 -2.81
C THR A 125 -10.68 -5.72 -1.42
N GLU A 126 -10.84 -7.04 -1.28
CA GLU A 126 -11.02 -7.69 0.02
C GLU A 126 -9.83 -7.41 0.96
N ILE A 127 -8.60 -7.57 0.46
CA ILE A 127 -7.40 -7.34 1.27
C ILE A 127 -7.33 -5.88 1.74
N PHE A 128 -7.60 -4.93 0.85
CA PHE A 128 -7.57 -3.51 1.19
C PHE A 128 -8.64 -3.14 2.23
N ALA A 129 -9.80 -3.79 2.20
CA ALA A 129 -10.88 -3.55 3.16
C ALA A 129 -10.50 -3.87 4.61
N MET A 130 -9.51 -4.74 4.84
CA MET A 130 -8.99 -5.02 6.19
C MET A 130 -8.17 -3.88 6.79
N THR A 131 -7.60 -2.99 5.96
CA THR A 131 -6.58 -2.03 6.40
C THR A 131 -7.08 -1.06 7.47
N ASP A 132 -8.21 -0.40 7.22
CA ASP A 132 -8.77 0.61 8.12
C ASP A 132 -9.29 0.00 9.43
N PRO A 133 -10.09 -1.09 9.43
CA PRO A 133 -10.48 -1.77 10.66
C PRO A 133 -9.31 -2.16 11.56
N ILE A 134 -8.21 -2.70 11.01
CA ILE A 134 -7.02 -3.04 11.79
C ILE A 134 -6.38 -1.78 12.39
N ALA A 135 -6.17 -0.75 11.57
CA ALA A 135 -5.56 0.51 12.01
C ALA A 135 -6.37 1.18 13.11
N GLU A 136 -7.68 1.27 12.93
CA GLU A 136 -8.59 1.83 13.92
C GLU A 136 -8.67 0.96 15.17
N ARG A 137 -8.60 -0.37 15.07
CA ARG A 137 -8.61 -1.24 16.24
C ARG A 137 -7.42 -0.95 17.16
N VAL A 138 -6.22 -0.78 16.59
CA VAL A 138 -5.03 -0.35 17.34
C VAL A 138 -5.29 0.97 18.06
N ARG A 139 -5.96 1.93 17.42
CA ARG A 139 -6.28 3.22 18.04
C ARG A 139 -7.34 3.11 19.14
N LYS A 140 -8.35 2.23 18.97
CA LYS A 140 -9.43 1.95 19.93
C LYS A 140 -8.89 1.34 21.23
N ILE A 141 -7.85 0.50 21.16
CA ILE A 141 -7.19 -0.08 22.36
C ILE A 141 -6.10 0.82 22.98
N GLY A 142 -5.93 2.05 22.48
CA GLY A 142 -4.96 3.02 23.00
C GLY A 142 -3.56 2.94 22.41
N GLY A 143 -3.35 2.07 21.43
CA GLY A 143 -2.08 1.93 20.69
C GLY A 143 -1.86 2.97 19.60
N ASN A 144 -0.64 3.02 19.08
CA ASN A 144 -0.31 3.72 17.84
C ASN A 144 0.02 2.69 16.75
N THR A 145 -0.37 2.98 15.51
CA THR A 145 -0.12 2.10 14.36
C THR A 145 0.88 2.70 13.37
N ILE A 146 1.04 2.07 12.22
CA ILE A 146 1.92 2.45 11.11
C ILE A 146 1.75 3.92 10.69
N ARG A 147 2.78 4.47 10.02
CA ARG A 147 2.85 5.92 9.72
C ARG A 147 3.17 6.27 8.28
N SER A 148 3.83 5.36 7.56
CA SER A 148 4.34 5.62 6.21
C SER A 148 4.73 4.33 5.52
N ILE A 149 4.94 4.40 4.21
CA ILE A 149 5.40 3.29 3.38
C ILE A 149 6.73 2.71 3.91
N GLY A 150 7.69 3.57 4.27
CA GLY A 150 8.94 3.10 4.87
C GLY A 150 8.76 2.40 6.22
N HIS A 151 7.69 2.74 6.97
CA HIS A 151 7.35 2.02 8.21
C HIS A 151 6.76 0.63 7.89
N ILE A 152 5.85 0.55 6.91
CA ILE A 152 5.31 -0.72 6.39
C ILE A 152 6.47 -1.64 5.96
N GLY A 153 7.40 -1.14 5.15
CA GLY A 153 8.54 -1.91 4.65
C GLY A 153 9.46 -2.48 5.74
N ARG A 154 9.51 -1.88 6.93
CA ARG A 154 10.28 -2.41 8.08
C ARG A 154 9.53 -3.45 8.90
N LEU A 155 8.20 -3.48 8.83
CA LEU A 155 7.35 -4.32 9.67
C LEU A 155 6.80 -5.53 8.92
N LYS A 156 6.58 -5.40 7.61
CA LYS A 156 6.04 -6.48 6.78
C LYS A 156 6.96 -7.71 6.82
N ARG A 157 6.34 -8.87 6.84
CA ARG A 157 6.89 -10.20 6.69
C ARG A 157 6.67 -10.73 5.27
N ILE A 158 5.57 -10.33 4.62
CA ILE A 158 5.34 -10.64 3.19
C ILE A 158 6.38 -9.91 2.34
N ALA A 159 7.14 -10.68 1.56
CA ALA A 159 8.17 -10.16 0.66
C ALA A 159 7.54 -9.38 -0.51
N ASP A 160 8.23 -8.37 -1.04
CA ASP A 160 7.82 -7.77 -2.31
C ASP A 160 8.25 -8.67 -3.47
N ASN A 161 7.65 -8.49 -4.64
CA ASN A 161 8.13 -9.10 -5.88
C ASN A 161 8.36 -8.01 -6.92
N ASP A 162 9.62 -7.66 -7.12
CA ASP A 162 10.08 -6.66 -8.09
C ASP A 162 10.69 -7.31 -9.35
N ALA A 163 10.42 -8.60 -9.59
CA ALA A 163 10.93 -9.29 -10.76
C ALA A 163 10.39 -8.64 -12.05
N GLU A 164 11.23 -8.51 -13.08
CA GLU A 164 10.84 -7.93 -14.36
C GLU A 164 9.69 -8.69 -15.04
N PHE A 165 9.60 -10.00 -14.77
CA PHE A 165 8.57 -10.87 -15.32
C PHE A 165 8.33 -12.08 -14.40
N VAL A 166 7.06 -12.43 -14.24
CA VAL A 166 6.59 -13.63 -13.50
C VAL A 166 5.55 -14.34 -14.38
N GLN A 167 5.59 -15.66 -14.49
CA GLN A 167 4.56 -16.37 -15.25
C GLN A 167 3.21 -16.31 -14.51
N PRO A 168 2.06 -16.27 -15.21
CA PRO A 168 0.75 -16.16 -14.57
C PRO A 168 0.47 -17.23 -13.51
N LEU A 169 0.83 -18.50 -13.77
CA LEU A 169 0.63 -19.57 -12.78
C LEU A 169 1.55 -19.42 -11.56
N ASP A 170 2.76 -18.89 -11.75
CA ASP A 170 3.68 -18.61 -10.64
C ASP A 170 3.18 -17.44 -9.79
N MET A 171 2.56 -16.42 -10.41
CA MET A 171 1.89 -15.32 -9.69
C MET A 171 0.78 -15.86 -8.77
N LEU A 172 -0.07 -16.77 -9.28
CA LEU A 172 -1.16 -17.36 -8.51
C LEU A 172 -0.64 -18.23 -7.36
N ALA A 173 0.39 -19.05 -7.62
CA ALA A 173 1.01 -19.89 -6.60
C ALA A 173 1.69 -19.07 -5.50
N GLU A 174 2.37 -17.98 -5.86
CA GLU A 174 2.99 -17.08 -4.88
C GLU A 174 1.94 -16.40 -4.01
N LEU A 175 0.87 -15.86 -4.59
CA LEU A 175 -0.22 -15.26 -3.82
C LEU A 175 -0.95 -16.30 -2.95
N GLN A 176 -1.05 -17.55 -3.39
CA GLN A 176 -1.62 -18.62 -2.58
C GLN A 176 -0.78 -18.83 -1.31
N GLU A 177 0.54 -18.92 -1.43
CA GLU A 177 1.42 -19.11 -0.28
C GLU A 177 1.48 -17.88 0.62
N ASP A 178 1.44 -16.68 0.05
CA ASP A 178 1.36 -15.45 0.83
C ASP A 178 0.04 -15.34 1.61
N ASN A 179 -1.10 -15.75 1.04
CA ASN A 179 -2.37 -15.82 1.76
C ASN A 179 -2.31 -16.87 2.89
N LYS A 180 -1.73 -18.05 2.65
CA LYS A 180 -1.51 -19.06 3.71
C LYS A 180 -0.66 -18.50 4.86
N SER A 181 0.39 -17.77 4.53
CA SER A 181 1.24 -17.10 5.51
C SER A 181 0.46 -16.05 6.30
N LEU A 182 -0.37 -15.24 5.62
CA LEU A 182 -1.24 -14.26 6.26
C LEU A 182 -2.25 -14.93 7.20
N THR A 183 -2.86 -16.05 6.81
CA THR A 183 -3.74 -16.84 7.69
C THR A 183 -3.00 -17.31 8.94
N ALA A 184 -1.77 -17.82 8.81
CA ALA A 184 -0.96 -18.23 9.96
C ALA A 184 -0.67 -17.04 10.89
N TYR A 185 -0.31 -15.88 10.33
CA TYR A 185 -0.11 -14.66 11.10
C TYR A 185 -1.38 -14.19 11.80
N MET A 186 -2.54 -14.30 11.17
CA MET A 186 -3.82 -13.97 11.80
C MET A 186 -4.11 -14.89 12.98
N ARG A 187 -3.82 -16.19 12.88
CA ARG A 187 -3.96 -17.14 13.99
C ARG A 187 -3.03 -16.79 15.15
N GLU A 188 -1.79 -16.38 14.89
CA GLU A 188 -0.87 -15.88 15.95
C GLU A 188 -1.45 -14.66 16.69
N VAL A 189 -2.09 -13.73 15.96
CA VAL A 189 -2.73 -12.56 16.60
C VAL A 189 -3.99 -12.97 17.35
N HIS A 190 -4.75 -13.95 16.83
CA HIS A 190 -5.92 -14.51 17.51
C HIS A 190 -5.53 -15.15 18.85
N ASP A 191 -4.49 -15.99 18.89
CA ASP A 191 -3.97 -16.59 20.13
C ASP A 191 -3.59 -15.51 21.18
N LEU A 192 -3.02 -14.39 20.72
CA LEU A 192 -2.70 -13.25 21.58
C LEU A 192 -3.95 -12.52 22.10
N CYS A 193 -5.01 -12.47 21.29
CA CYS A 193 -6.31 -11.94 21.74
C CYS A 193 -6.90 -12.81 22.84
N ASP A 194 -6.78 -14.14 22.74
CA ASP A 194 -7.23 -15.07 23.77
C ASP A 194 -6.46 -14.89 25.09
N GLU A 195 -5.13 -14.72 25.02
CA GLU A 195 -4.29 -14.46 26.20
C GLU A 195 -4.73 -13.20 26.96
N TYR A 196 -5.11 -12.14 26.23
CA TYR A 196 -5.52 -10.86 26.83
C TYR A 196 -7.03 -10.67 26.93
N HIS A 197 -7.83 -11.67 26.58
CA HIS A 197 -9.29 -11.61 26.52
C HIS A 197 -9.84 -10.47 25.64
N ASP A 198 -9.15 -10.14 24.54
CA ASP A 198 -9.62 -9.15 23.56
C ASP A 198 -10.57 -9.76 22.52
N ILE A 199 -11.80 -10.00 22.96
CA ILE A 199 -12.87 -10.62 22.16
C ILE A 199 -13.17 -9.82 20.88
N ALA A 200 -13.11 -8.50 20.94
CA ALA A 200 -13.46 -7.64 19.80
C ALA A 200 -12.41 -7.73 18.67
N THR A 201 -11.12 -7.84 19.01
CA THR A 201 -10.07 -8.07 18.02
C THR A 201 -10.16 -9.50 17.47
N ALA A 202 -10.35 -10.50 18.33
CA ALA A 202 -10.50 -11.91 17.91
C ALA A 202 -11.63 -12.07 16.88
N SER A 203 -12.81 -11.49 17.16
CA SER A 203 -13.97 -11.57 16.26
C SER A 203 -13.72 -10.96 14.87
N LEU A 204 -12.94 -9.88 14.77
CA LEU A 204 -12.55 -9.34 13.46
C LEU A 204 -11.62 -10.30 12.72
N ILE A 205 -10.63 -10.85 13.44
CA ILE A 205 -9.63 -11.74 12.88
C ILE A 205 -10.24 -13.05 12.39
N GLU A 206 -11.22 -13.61 13.10
CA GLU A 206 -11.90 -14.85 12.71
C GLU A 206 -12.56 -14.74 11.33
N ASN A 207 -13.24 -13.61 11.04
CA ASN A 207 -13.81 -13.37 9.72
C ASN A 207 -12.72 -13.25 8.65
N TRP A 208 -11.63 -12.55 8.94
CA TRP A 208 -10.52 -12.40 7.99
C TRP A 208 -9.74 -13.68 7.75
N ILE A 209 -9.68 -14.59 8.73
CA ILE A 209 -9.12 -15.93 8.56
C ILE A 209 -9.91 -16.68 7.50
N ASP A 210 -11.24 -16.75 7.63
CA ASP A 210 -12.13 -17.43 6.68
C ASP A 210 -12.02 -16.81 5.27
N GLU A 211 -12.08 -15.49 5.16
CA GLU A 211 -11.90 -14.78 3.89
C GLU A 211 -10.51 -15.06 3.24
N THR A 212 -9.46 -15.15 4.06
CA THR A 212 -8.10 -15.47 3.56
C THR A 212 -7.98 -16.93 3.13
N GLU A 213 -8.65 -17.84 3.82
CA GLU A 213 -8.75 -19.26 3.43
C GLU A 213 -9.54 -19.42 2.11
N GLN A 214 -10.60 -18.64 1.92
CA GLN A 214 -11.33 -18.58 0.66
C GLN A 214 -10.42 -18.13 -0.50
N ARG A 215 -9.63 -17.05 -0.31
CA ARG A 215 -8.65 -16.61 -1.32
C ARG A 215 -7.63 -17.70 -1.64
N THR A 216 -7.15 -18.39 -0.62
CA THR A 216 -6.22 -19.52 -0.78
C THR A 216 -6.85 -20.64 -1.62
N TRP A 217 -8.09 -21.01 -1.33
CA TRP A 217 -8.83 -22.03 -2.08
C TRP A 217 -9.02 -21.64 -3.55
N PHE A 218 -9.46 -20.41 -3.82
CA PHE A 218 -9.66 -19.93 -5.19
C PHE A 218 -8.37 -19.93 -6.01
N LEU A 219 -7.27 -19.45 -5.43
CA LEU A 219 -5.96 -19.44 -6.09
C LEU A 219 -5.45 -20.87 -6.35
N PHE A 220 -5.65 -21.77 -5.39
CA PHE A 220 -5.33 -23.18 -5.55
C PHE A 220 -6.09 -23.79 -6.73
N GLU A 221 -7.42 -23.71 -6.75
CA GLU A 221 -8.22 -24.32 -7.83
C GLU A 221 -7.94 -23.68 -9.19
N THR A 222 -7.68 -22.37 -9.23
CA THR A 222 -7.39 -21.63 -10.46
C THR A 222 -6.01 -21.95 -11.05
N SER A 223 -5.05 -22.33 -10.21
CA SER A 223 -3.69 -22.68 -10.63
C SER A 223 -3.52 -24.15 -11.04
N ARG A 224 -4.58 -24.97 -10.92
CA ARG A 224 -4.54 -26.37 -11.32
C ARG A 224 -4.30 -26.51 -12.82
N ARG A 225 -3.44 -27.45 -13.17
CA ARG A 225 -3.27 -27.87 -14.57
C ARG A 225 -4.30 -28.94 -14.87
N GLY A 226 -5.12 -28.69 -15.89
CA GLY A 226 -5.97 -29.74 -16.44
C GLY A 226 -5.12 -30.90 -16.96
N ASP A 227 -5.50 -32.11 -16.60
CA ASP A 227 -4.92 -33.32 -17.18
C ASP A 227 -5.65 -33.74 -18.48
N VAL A 228 -5.23 -34.84 -19.07
CA VAL A 228 -5.86 -35.39 -20.30
C VAL A 228 -7.31 -35.82 -20.12
N THR A 229 -7.81 -35.86 -18.87
CA THR A 229 -9.20 -36.19 -18.53
C THR A 229 -10.07 -34.94 -18.34
N GLY A 230 -9.46 -33.74 -18.37
CA GLY A 230 -10.17 -32.47 -18.17
C GLY A 230 -10.41 -32.13 -16.70
N HIS A 231 -9.64 -32.71 -15.78
CA HIS A 231 -9.69 -32.48 -14.33
C HIS A 231 -8.38 -31.93 -13.75
#